data_AF-A0A9W4DWK7-F1
#
_entry.id   AF-A0A9W4DWK7-F1
#
_cell.length_a   1.000
_cell.length_b   1.000
_cell.length_c   1.000
_cell.angle_alpha   90.00
_cell.angle_beta   90.00
_cell.angle_gamma   90.00
#
_symmetry.space_group_name_H-M   'P 1'
#
loop_
_entity.id
_entity.type
_entity.pdbx_description
1 polymer ?
#
loop_
_entity_poly.entity_id
_entity_poly.type
_entity_poly.pdbx_seq_one_letter_code
_entity_poly.pdbx_strand_id
1 'polypeptide(L)'
;MSNRPWIVDDALWALVEPLLPQWPERSPGPRPVDDRLCLQDILFVLCTGITWQQLPLELRFGSGQTCWRRLGRWHEAGVSNRASDAAGQVERG
;
A
#
# COMPACT_ATOMS: atom_id res chain seq x y z
N MET A 1 1.90 -13.84 20.05
CA MET A 1 1.99 -14.02 18.59
C MET A 1 2.32 -12.66 18.01
N SER A 2 3.55 -12.43 17.53
CA SER A 2 3.90 -11.14 16.94
C SER A 2 3.15 -10.97 15.63
N ASN A 3 2.07 -10.18 15.64
CA ASN A 3 1.46 -9.73 14.41
C ASN A 3 2.43 -8.76 13.74
N ARG A 4 3.05 -9.16 12.64
CA ARG A 4 3.94 -8.28 11.87
C ARG A 4 3.06 -7.17 11.28
N PRO A 5 3.23 -5.90 11.67
CA PRO A 5 2.29 -4.83 11.31
C PRO A 5 2.28 -4.49 9.81
N TRP A 6 3.23 -5.02 9.04
CA TRP A 6 3.31 -4.84 7.59
C TRP A 6 2.62 -5.93 6.78
N ILE A 7 2.12 -7.01 7.40
CA ILE A 7 1.41 -8.05 6.66
C ILE A 7 0.02 -7.52 6.29
N VAL A 8 -0.26 -7.51 4.98
CA VAL A 8 -1.58 -7.13 4.46
C VAL A 8 -2.39 -8.41 4.27
N ASP A 9 -3.12 -8.80 5.31
CA ASP A 9 -4.08 -9.91 5.25
C ASP A 9 -5.33 -9.55 4.45
N ASP A 10 -6.23 -10.52 4.25
CA ASP A 10 -7.42 -10.34 3.41
C ASP A 10 -8.39 -9.32 4.02
N ALA A 11 -8.46 -9.26 5.35
CA ALA A 11 -9.34 -8.34 6.06
C ALA A 11 -8.86 -6.89 5.89
N LEU A 12 -7.57 -6.62 6.10
CA LEU A 12 -6.99 -5.32 5.84
C LEU A 12 -7.07 -4.95 4.35
N TRP A 13 -6.81 -5.91 3.46
CA TRP A 13 -6.89 -5.68 2.03
C TRP A 13 -8.30 -5.26 1.60
N ALA A 14 -9.33 -5.94 2.08
CA ALA A 14 -10.73 -5.61 1.76
C ALA A 14 -11.13 -4.18 2.18
N LEU A 15 -10.48 -3.61 3.19
CA LEU A 15 -10.70 -2.22 3.63
C LEU A 15 -9.94 -1.21 2.75
N VAL A 16 -8.73 -1.55 2.31
CA VAL A 16 -7.85 -0.61 1.59
C VAL A 16 -8.11 -0.61 0.08
N GLU A 17 -8.32 -1.78 -0.51
CA GLU A 17 -8.49 -1.96 -1.96
C GLU A 17 -9.54 -0.99 -2.57
N PRO A 18 -10.75 -0.82 -2.00
CA PRO A 18 -11.76 0.07 -2.57
C PRO A 18 -11.37 1.56 -2.53
N LEU A 19 -10.40 1.91 -1.68
CA LEU A 19 -9.90 3.27 -1.55
C LEU A 19 -8.83 3.58 -2.59
N LEU A 20 -8.21 2.58 -3.19
CA LEU A 20 -7.13 2.81 -4.13
C LEU A 20 -7.65 3.45 -5.43
N PRO A 21 -6.91 4.42 -6.00
CA PRO A 21 -7.27 4.99 -7.29
C PRO A 21 -7.17 3.93 -8.39
N GLN A 22 -8.18 3.87 -9.27
CA GLN A 22 -8.16 2.95 -10.40
C GLN A 22 -6.95 3.18 -11.30
N TRP A 23 -6.36 2.11 -11.82
CA TRP A 23 -5.34 2.22 -12.85
C TRP A 23 -5.91 2.85 -14.12
N PRO A 24 -5.19 3.76 -14.78
CA PRO A 24 -5.63 4.25 -16.08
C PRO A 24 -5.74 3.06 -17.05
N GLU A 25 -6.85 3.00 -17.80
CA GLU A 25 -7.14 1.92 -18.76
C GLU A 25 -6.01 1.68 -19.76
N ARG A 26 -5.23 2.72 -20.06
CA ARG A 26 -4.01 2.65 -20.86
C ARG A 26 -2.84 3.18 -20.05
N SER A 27 -1.93 2.28 -19.68
CA SER A 27 -0.60 2.64 -19.19
C SER A 27 0.43 2.35 -20.29
N PRO A 28 1.26 3.31 -20.70
CA PRO A 28 2.40 3.02 -21.57
C PRO A 28 3.44 2.27 -20.73
N GLY A 29 3.34 0.95 -20.65
CA GLY A 29 4.30 0.15 -19.90
C GLY A 29 3.82 -1.24 -19.49
N PRO A 30 4.71 -2.03 -18.87
CA PRO A 30 4.37 -3.34 -18.32
C PRO A 30 3.28 -3.23 -17.26
N ARG A 31 2.58 -4.35 -17.02
CA ARG A 31 1.54 -4.40 -15.99
C ARG A 31 2.09 -3.94 -14.64
N PRO A 32 1.37 -3.09 -13.90
CA PRO A 32 1.79 -2.67 -12.57
C PRO A 32 1.99 -3.86 -11.65
N VAL A 33 2.94 -3.74 -10.73
CA VAL A 33 3.04 -4.60 -9.55
C VAL A 33 1.70 -4.56 -8.81
N ASP A 34 1.28 -5.72 -8.31
CA ASP A 34 0.08 -5.88 -7.48
C ASP A 34 0.03 -4.84 -6.35
N ASP A 35 -1.11 -4.17 -6.19
CA ASP A 35 -1.27 -3.08 -5.22
C ASP A 35 -1.15 -3.57 -3.77
N ARG A 36 -1.60 -4.78 -3.46
CA ARG A 36 -1.52 -5.37 -2.11
C ARG A 36 -0.08 -5.64 -1.73
N LEU A 37 0.68 -6.21 -2.66
CA LEU A 37 2.11 -6.45 -2.46
C LEU A 37 2.88 -5.14 -2.33
N CYS A 38 2.53 -4.14 -3.13
CA CYS A 38 3.12 -2.81 -3.02
C CYS A 38 2.80 -2.14 -1.68
N LEU A 39 1.58 -2.30 -1.16
CA LEU A 39 1.17 -1.82 0.16
C LEU A 39 1.98 -2.49 1.27
N GLN A 40 2.16 -3.81 1.20
CA GLN A 40 2.97 -4.56 2.17
C GLN A 40 4.41 -4.05 2.23
N ASP A 41 5.03 -3.78 1.07
CA ASP A 41 6.39 -3.23 1.01
C ASP A 41 6.49 -1.81 1.58
N ILE A 42 5.48 -0.97 1.29
CA ILE A 42 5.38 0.37 1.85
C ILE A 42 5.28 0.29 3.38
N LEU A 43 4.40 -0.55 3.91
CA LEU A 43 4.25 -0.74 5.35
C LEU A 43 5.52 -1.29 5.99
N PHE A 44 6.22 -2.21 5.32
CA PHE A 44 7.49 -2.74 5.82
C PHE A 44 8.52 -1.62 6.01
N VAL A 45 8.71 -0.77 5.00
CA VAL A 45 9.61 0.38 5.07
C VAL A 45 9.20 1.35 6.18
N LEU A 46 7.91 1.67 6.28
CA LEU A 46 7.41 2.61 7.29
C LEU A 46 7.52 2.06 8.72
N CYS A 47 7.25 0.77 8.93
CA CYS A 47 7.31 0.14 10.25
C CYS A 47 8.75 -0.12 10.72
N THR A 48 9.67 -0.42 9.79
CA THR A 48 11.07 -0.76 10.13
C THR A 48 12.01 0.43 10.07
N GLY A 49 11.62 1.52 9.38
CA GLY A 49 12.42 2.72 9.23
C GLY A 49 13.63 2.58 8.28
N ILE A 50 13.72 1.48 7.54
CA ILE A 50 14.79 1.29 6.55
C ILE A 50 14.59 2.20 5.34
N THR A 51 15.63 2.38 4.54
CA THR A 51 15.49 3.07 3.24
C THR A 51 14.89 2.17 2.17
N TRP A 52 14.28 2.76 1.13
CA TRP A 52 13.77 2.03 -0.04
C TRP A 52 14.84 1.19 -0.77
N GLN A 53 16.12 1.54 -0.63
CA GLN A 53 17.25 0.78 -1.20
C GLN A 53 17.58 -0.47 -0.38
N GLN A 54 17.27 -0.46 0.92
CA GLN A 54 17.53 -1.55 1.86
C GLN A 54 16.39 -2.58 1.93
N LEU A 55 15.28 -2.35 1.20
CA LEU A 55 14.17 -3.29 1.15
C LEU A 55 14.65 -4.67 0.68
N PRO A 56 14.47 -5.75 1.47
CA PRO A 56 14.93 -7.10 1.14
C PRO A 56 14.41 -7.56 -0.22
N LEU A 57 15.26 -8.24 -1.00
CA LEU A 57 14.90 -8.72 -2.34
C LEU A 57 13.75 -9.74 -2.30
N GLU A 58 13.64 -10.49 -1.21
CA GLU A 58 12.57 -11.48 -1.01
C GLU A 58 11.21 -10.83 -0.77
N LEU A 59 11.20 -9.58 -0.31
CA LEU A 59 9.98 -8.76 -0.16
C LEU A 59 9.73 -7.88 -1.38
N ARG A 60 10.73 -7.62 -2.24
CA ARG A 60 10.61 -6.74 -3.41
C ARG A 60 9.66 -7.29 -4.48
N PHE A 61 8.37 -7.15 -4.25
CA PHE A 61 7.34 -7.38 -5.26
C PHE A 61 7.37 -6.27 -6.32
N GLY A 62 8.01 -5.13 -6.00
CA GLY A 62 8.48 -4.12 -6.94
C GLY A 62 9.85 -3.54 -6.55
N SER A 63 10.36 -2.60 -7.34
CA SER A 63 11.51 -1.79 -6.90
C SER A 63 11.06 -0.81 -5.82
N GLY A 64 11.93 -0.46 -4.86
CA GLY A 64 11.63 0.55 -3.84
C GLY A 64 11.15 1.89 -4.45
N GLN A 65 11.63 2.24 -5.66
CA GLN A 65 11.14 3.40 -6.41
C GLN A 65 9.71 3.22 -6.94
N THR A 66 9.29 2.01 -7.33
CA THR A 66 7.90 1.72 -7.68
C THR A 66 6.99 1.91 -6.48
N CYS A 67 7.40 1.42 -5.29
CA CYS A 67 6.66 1.60 -4.05
C CYS A 67 6.55 3.08 -3.65
N TRP A 68 7.65 3.83 -3.74
CA TRP A 68 7.64 5.27 -3.46
C TRP A 68 6.72 6.06 -4.40
N ARG A 69 6.76 5.79 -5.71
CA ARG A 69 5.85 6.42 -6.69
C ARG A 69 4.38 6.05 -6.42
N ARG A 70 4.12 4.79 -6.03
CA ARG A 70 2.79 4.31 -5.68
C ARG A 70 2.24 5.05 -4.46
N LEU A 71 3.06 5.19 -3.42
CA LEU A 71 2.71 5.93 -2.20
C LEU A 71 2.37 7.39 -2.53
N GLY A 72 3.15 8.06 -3.38
CA GLY A 72 2.86 9.41 -3.85
C GLY A 72 1.49 9.51 -4.55
N ARG A 73 1.21 8.59 -5.48
CA ARG A 73 -0.08 8.53 -6.19
C ARG A 73 -1.26 8.32 -5.24
N TRP A 74 -1.11 7.46 -4.23
CA TRP A 74 -2.16 7.22 -3.24
C TRP A 74 -2.37 8.42 -2.31
N HIS A 75 -1.29 9.10 -1.94
CA HIS A 75 -1.35 10.33 -1.17
C HIS A 75 -2.07 11.44 -1.93
N GLU A 76 -1.73 11.67 -3.20
CA GLU A 76 -2.43 12.63 -4.07
C GLU A 76 -3.91 12.29 -4.26
N ALA A 77 -4.25 11.00 -4.30
CA ALA A 77 -5.63 10.52 -4.36
C ALA A 77 -6.36 10.54 -3.00
N GLY A 78 -5.75 11.08 -1.94
CA GLY A 78 -6.36 11.19 -0.62
C GLY A 78 -6.74 9.85 0.02
N VAL A 79 -6.01 8.78 -0.28
CA VAL A 79 -6.28 7.43 0.26
C VAL A 79 -6.27 7.45 1.80
N SER A 80 -5.32 8.16 2.41
CA SER A 80 -5.21 8.28 3.88
C SER A 80 -6.42 8.96 4.52
N ASN A 81 -6.98 9.98 3.87
CA ASN A 81 -8.18 10.68 4.38
C ASN A 81 -9.38 9.74 4.33
N ARG A 82 -9.59 9.06 3.20
CA ARG A 82 -10.70 8.11 3.04
C ARG A 82 -10.61 6.92 3.99
N ALA A 83 -9.39 6.45 4.29
CA ALA A 83 -9.18 5.39 5.28
C ALA A 83 -9.54 5.84 6.70
N SER A 84 -9.19 7.08 7.06
CA SER A 84 -9.51 7.66 8.37
C SER A 84 -11.02 7.87 8.54
N ASP A 85 -11.70 8.34 7.50
CA ASP A 85 -13.16 8.53 7.50
C ASP A 85 -13.90 7.18 7.62
N ALA A 86 -13.43 6.15 6.90
CA ALA A 86 -13.99 4.80 6.98
C ALA A 86 -13.84 4.20 8.39
N ALA A 87 -12.70 4.40 9.05
CA ALA A 87 -12.47 3.96 10.43
C ALA A 87 -13.41 4.67 11.41
N GLY A 88 -13.62 5.99 11.25
CA GLY A 88 -14.54 6.77 12.09
C GLY A 88 -16.03 6.46 11.90
N GLN A 89 -16.40 5.67 10.89
CA GLN A 89 -17.76 5.18 10.66
C GLN A 89 -17.99 3.79 11.28
N VAL A 90 -16.93 2.99 11.45
CA VAL A 90 -16.99 1.69 12.15
C VAL A 90 -17.17 1.87 13.66
N GLU A 91 -16.63 2.93 14.26
CA GLU A 91 -16.72 3.19 15.71
C GLU A 91 -18.05 3.83 16.16
N ARG A 92 -18.95 4.15 15.24
CA ARG A 92 -20.26 4.77 15.51
C ARG A 92 -21.47 3.85 15.23
N GLY A 93 -21.22 2.57 14.98
CA GLY A 93 -22.24 1.53 14.74
C GLY A 93 -22.35 0.55 15.89
#